data_AF-A0A949T463-F1
#
_entry.id   AF-A0A949T463-F1
#
_cell.length_a   1.000
_cell.length_b   1.000
_cell.length_c   1.000
_cell.angle_alpha   90.00
_cell.angle_beta   90.00
_cell.angle_gamma   90.00
#
_symmetry.space_group_name_H-M   'P 1'
#
loop_
_entity.id
_entity.type
_entity.pdbx_description
1 polymer ?
#
loop_
_entity_poly.entity_id
_entity_poly.type
_entity_poly.pdbx_seq_one_letter_code
_entity_poly.pdbx_strand_id
1 'polypeptide(L)'
;MNPKKEFNLSYLFRADDNYRIGNSVGFELDSEEAIAAEIQNPWVHVLNKESIQTSRYISFSTAIVIKGGGGSQKFTKKNKIFKVSWEALQQLETDGKIRIYTPEDVAEIISQSSKKKIRKKANDVKAAMEKNGEILIEGQIPGKVIVWAK
;
A
#
# COMPACT_ATOMS: atom_id res chain seq x y z
N MET A 1 9.65 13.26 16.04
CA MET A 1 8.93 12.04 15.65
C MET A 1 7.46 12.38 15.75
N ASN A 2 6.76 12.55 14.62
CA ASN A 2 5.31 12.80 14.65
C ASN A 2 4.62 11.54 15.20
N PRO A 3 3.66 11.65 16.12
CA PRO A 3 2.90 10.49 16.55
C PRO A 3 2.16 9.93 15.33
N LYS A 4 2.43 8.66 14.96
CA LYS A 4 1.65 7.94 13.95
C LYS A 4 0.18 8.02 14.41
N LYS A 5 -0.71 8.48 13.53
CA LYS A 5 -2.14 8.52 13.81
C LYS A 5 -2.59 7.12 14.21
N GLU A 6 -3.21 6.97 15.38
CA GLU A 6 -3.73 5.67 15.80
C GLU A 6 -4.92 5.29 14.89
N PHE A 7 -4.69 4.28 14.06
CA PHE A 7 -5.72 3.69 13.23
C PHE A 7 -6.37 2.56 14.00
N ASN A 8 -7.65 2.73 14.37
CA ASN A 8 -8.45 1.62 14.89
C ASN A 8 -8.97 0.76 13.72
N LEU A 9 -8.04 0.01 13.11
CA LEU A 9 -8.30 -0.86 11.96
C LEU A 9 -8.25 -2.32 12.40
N SER A 10 -9.25 -3.10 11.99
CA SER A 10 -9.19 -4.56 12.14
C SER A 10 -8.45 -5.22 10.97
N TYR A 11 -8.62 -4.68 9.75
CA TYR A 11 -8.09 -5.26 8.52
C TYR A 11 -7.69 -4.18 7.51
N LEU A 12 -6.75 -4.55 6.64
CA LEU A 12 -6.53 -3.90 5.35
C LEU A 12 -6.98 -4.82 4.21
N PHE A 13 -7.45 -4.23 3.12
CA PHE A 13 -8.08 -4.92 1.98
C PHE A 13 -7.33 -4.64 0.70
N ARG A 14 -7.18 -5.66 -0.16
CA ARG A 14 -6.59 -5.50 -1.47
C ARG A 14 -7.40 -6.25 -2.52
N ALA A 15 -7.67 -5.55 -3.61
CA ALA A 15 -8.28 -6.12 -4.80
C ALA A 15 -7.17 -6.64 -5.72
N ASP A 16 -7.31 -7.89 -6.14
CA ASP A 16 -6.39 -8.52 -7.08
C ASP A 16 -7.09 -9.70 -7.78
N ASP A 17 -7.44 -9.50 -9.05
CA ASP A 17 -8.19 -10.47 -9.84
C ASP A 17 -7.41 -11.76 -10.15
N ASN A 18 -6.09 -11.72 -10.00
CA ASN A 18 -5.18 -12.82 -10.32
C ASN A 18 -4.58 -13.47 -9.07
N TYR A 19 -4.83 -12.92 -7.88
CA TYR A 19 -4.36 -13.50 -6.64
C TYR A 19 -4.91 -14.91 -6.41
N ARG A 20 -4.05 -15.76 -5.84
CA ARG A 20 -4.36 -17.14 -5.43
C ARG A 20 -4.02 -17.27 -3.95
N ILE A 21 -4.95 -17.84 -3.18
CA ILE A 21 -4.78 -18.01 -1.73
C ILE A 21 -3.52 -18.84 -1.42
N GLY A 22 -2.80 -18.44 -0.38
CA GLY A 22 -1.53 -19.06 0.00
C GLY A 22 -0.31 -18.47 -0.71
N ASN A 23 -0.49 -17.73 -1.81
CA ASN A 23 0.62 -16.99 -2.40
C ASN A 23 0.98 -15.77 -1.54
N SER A 24 2.27 -15.50 -1.41
CA SER A 24 2.74 -14.23 -0.86
C SER A 24 2.46 -13.06 -1.81
N VAL A 25 2.44 -11.85 -1.28
CA VAL A 25 2.21 -10.62 -2.05
C VAL A 25 3.36 -9.65 -1.80
N GLY A 26 3.92 -9.11 -2.89
CA GLY A 26 5.07 -8.21 -2.86
C GLY A 26 6.43 -8.89 -2.92
N PHE A 27 7.46 -8.06 -2.98
CA PHE A 27 8.87 -8.48 -2.90
C PHE A 27 9.34 -8.47 -1.47
N GLU A 28 10.27 -9.36 -1.13
CA GLU A 28 10.90 -9.32 0.19
C GLU A 28 11.57 -7.95 0.42
N LEU A 29 11.55 -7.49 1.66
CA LEU A 29 12.06 -6.15 1.97
C LEU A 29 13.55 -6.07 1.64
N ASP A 30 13.92 -5.04 0.88
CA ASP A 30 15.29 -4.79 0.42
C ASP A 30 15.92 -5.94 -0.43
N SER A 31 15.10 -6.83 -1.00
CA SER A 31 15.56 -7.88 -1.93
C SER A 31 16.02 -7.30 -3.26
N GLU A 32 16.74 -8.10 -4.06
CA GLU A 32 17.18 -7.70 -5.40
C GLU A 32 15.99 -7.32 -6.29
N GLU A 33 14.87 -8.04 -6.21
CA GLU A 33 13.64 -7.73 -6.95
C GLU A 33 13.01 -6.42 -6.48
N ALA A 34 13.02 -6.15 -5.17
CA ALA A 34 12.52 -4.88 -4.63
C ALA A 34 13.36 -3.69 -5.13
N ILE A 35 14.68 -3.86 -5.21
CA ILE A 35 15.62 -2.83 -5.70
C ILE A 35 15.54 -2.68 -7.22
N ALA A 36 15.33 -3.78 -7.95
CA ALA A 36 15.22 -3.80 -9.41
C ALA A 36 13.84 -3.40 -9.94
N ALA A 37 12.82 -3.31 -9.07
CA ALA A 37 11.48 -2.89 -9.48
C ALA A 37 11.50 -1.52 -10.18
N GLU A 38 10.69 -1.35 -11.21
CA GLU A 38 10.66 -0.12 -12.02
C GLU A 38 10.26 1.10 -11.19
N ILE A 39 9.31 0.92 -10.27
CA ILE A 39 8.79 1.99 -9.42
C ILE A 39 9.40 1.88 -8.02
N GLN A 40 10.38 2.75 -7.79
CA GLN A 40 11.08 2.92 -6.51
C GLN A 40 10.49 4.02 -5.62
N ASN A 41 9.75 4.98 -6.19
CA ASN A 41 9.27 6.17 -5.49
C ASN A 41 7.76 6.08 -5.19
N PRO A 42 7.31 6.42 -3.96
CA PRO A 42 5.91 6.24 -3.58
C PRO A 42 4.96 7.18 -4.33
N TRP A 43 5.39 8.41 -4.67
CA TRP A 43 4.55 9.32 -5.46
C TRP A 43 4.32 8.83 -6.89
N VAL A 44 5.29 8.13 -7.48
CA VAL A 44 5.12 7.50 -8.80
C VAL A 44 4.15 6.33 -8.68
N HIS A 45 4.30 5.52 -7.63
CA HIS A 45 3.40 4.42 -7.33
C HIS A 45 1.93 4.88 -7.24
N VAL A 46 1.67 5.93 -6.46
CA VAL A 46 0.30 6.41 -6.20
C VAL A 46 -0.31 7.11 -7.42
N LEU A 47 0.44 7.98 -8.10
CA LEU A 47 -0.15 8.87 -9.11
C LEU A 47 -0.02 8.36 -10.55
N ASN A 48 1.03 7.59 -10.84
CA ASN A 48 1.47 7.34 -12.22
C ASN A 48 1.69 5.86 -12.53
N LYS A 49 1.45 4.95 -11.59
CA LYS A 49 1.70 3.53 -11.80
C LYS A 49 0.78 2.97 -12.87
N GLU A 50 1.37 2.35 -13.87
CA GLU A 50 0.64 1.53 -14.84
C GLU A 50 0.51 0.08 -14.36
N SER A 51 -0.48 -0.64 -14.89
CA SER A 51 -0.79 -2.01 -14.45
C SER A 51 0.35 -3.00 -14.73
N ILE A 52 1.14 -2.76 -15.78
CA ILE A 52 2.24 -3.63 -16.20
C ILE A 52 3.53 -3.41 -15.38
N GLN A 53 3.65 -2.27 -14.70
CA GLN A 53 4.88 -1.89 -14.01
C GLN A 53 5.00 -2.58 -12.66
N THR A 54 6.21 -3.03 -12.38
CA THR A 54 6.62 -3.53 -11.06
C THR A 54 6.85 -2.39 -10.09
N SER A 55 6.56 -2.63 -8.81
CA SER A 55 6.81 -1.65 -7.76
C SER A 55 7.21 -2.34 -6.46
N ARG A 56 8.12 -1.72 -5.72
CA ARG A 56 8.47 -2.16 -4.37
C ARG A 56 7.33 -1.96 -3.36
N TYR A 57 6.32 -1.15 -3.69
CA TYR A 57 5.16 -0.90 -2.85
C TYR A 57 3.95 -1.73 -3.30
N ILE A 58 3.10 -2.04 -2.34
CA ILE A 58 1.84 -2.74 -2.51
C ILE A 58 0.74 -1.87 -1.91
N SER A 59 -0.24 -1.49 -2.73
CA SER A 59 -1.44 -0.79 -2.24
C SER A 59 -2.38 -1.72 -1.50
N PHE A 60 -2.77 -1.31 -0.30
CA PHE A 60 -3.93 -1.80 0.42
C PHE A 60 -4.88 -0.64 0.69
N SER A 61 -6.15 -0.94 0.96
CA SER A 61 -7.15 0.02 1.38
C SER A 61 -7.66 -0.30 2.79
N THR A 62 -7.99 0.72 3.56
CA THR A 62 -8.63 0.59 4.88
C THR A 62 -10.07 0.09 4.81
N ALA A 63 -10.68 0.04 3.62
CA ALA A 63 -12.04 -0.43 3.43
C ALA A 63 -12.25 -1.10 2.07
N ILE A 64 -13.27 -1.98 1.99
CA ILE A 64 -13.73 -2.53 0.70
C ILE A 64 -14.39 -1.45 -0.15
N VAL A 65 -15.25 -0.63 0.46
CA VAL A 65 -15.95 0.48 -0.19
C VAL A 65 -15.83 1.71 0.68
N ILE A 66 -15.47 2.84 0.07
CA ILE A 66 -15.52 4.17 0.69
C ILE A 66 -16.57 5.00 -0.04
N LYS A 67 -17.44 5.66 0.73
CA LYS A 67 -18.47 6.56 0.18
C LYS A 67 -17.79 7.62 -0.70
N GLY A 68 -18.22 7.75 -1.96
CA GLY A 68 -17.57 8.61 -2.94
C GLY A 68 -16.63 7.88 -3.91
N GLY A 69 -16.58 6.54 -3.87
CA GLY A 69 -15.95 5.71 -4.89
C GLY A 69 -14.49 5.36 -4.63
N GLY A 70 -14.08 5.30 -3.36
CA GLY A 70 -12.79 4.73 -2.94
C GLY A 70 -12.93 3.29 -2.45
N GLY A 71 -11.88 2.77 -1.82
CA GLY A 71 -11.84 1.39 -1.33
C GLY A 71 -11.28 0.38 -2.32
N SER A 72 -10.98 -0.83 -1.86
CA SER A 72 -10.40 -1.88 -2.70
C SER A 72 -11.33 -2.31 -3.85
N GLN A 73 -12.65 -2.25 -3.68
CA GLN A 73 -13.61 -2.70 -4.71
C GLN A 73 -13.46 -1.97 -6.04
N LYS A 74 -13.00 -0.72 -6.06
CA LYS A 74 -12.77 0.04 -7.29
C LYS A 74 -11.68 -0.57 -8.19
N PHE A 75 -10.78 -1.38 -7.62
CA PHE A 75 -9.60 -1.87 -8.31
C PHE A 75 -9.70 -3.33 -8.77
N THR A 76 -10.91 -3.91 -8.75
CA THR A 76 -11.18 -5.28 -9.22
C THR A 76 -12.34 -5.29 -10.21
N LYS A 77 -12.26 -6.13 -11.25
CA LYS A 77 -13.37 -6.42 -12.16
C LYS A 77 -14.04 -7.75 -11.84
N LYS A 78 -13.33 -8.67 -11.17
CA LYS A 78 -13.84 -10.00 -10.77
C LYS A 78 -14.32 -10.05 -9.32
N ASN A 79 -14.37 -8.90 -8.66
CA ASN A 79 -14.77 -8.75 -7.26
C ASN A 79 -13.92 -9.61 -6.30
N LYS A 80 -12.67 -9.91 -6.66
CA LYS A 80 -11.72 -10.68 -5.84
C LYS A 80 -10.98 -9.77 -4.90
N ILE A 81 -11.28 -9.89 -3.61
CA ILE A 81 -10.71 -9.02 -2.58
C ILE A 81 -10.24 -9.90 -1.43
N PHE A 82 -8.98 -9.76 -1.08
CA PHE A 82 -8.42 -10.37 0.11
C PHE A 82 -8.15 -9.33 1.18
N LYS A 83 -7.95 -9.79 2.41
CA LYS A 83 -7.65 -8.97 3.57
C LYS A 83 -6.51 -9.57 4.41
N VAL A 84 -5.87 -8.70 5.17
CA VAL A 84 -4.85 -9.05 6.16
C VAL A 84 -5.21 -8.32 7.45
N SER A 85 -5.09 -8.99 8.60
CA SER A 85 -5.37 -8.31 9.88
C SER A 85 -4.33 -7.23 10.13
N TRP A 86 -4.78 -6.11 10.71
CA TRP A 86 -3.89 -5.01 11.05
C TRP A 86 -2.81 -5.45 12.04
N GLU A 87 -3.19 -6.24 13.04
CA GLU A 87 -2.28 -6.84 14.02
C GLU A 87 -1.16 -7.66 13.37
N ALA A 88 -1.47 -8.50 12.38
CA ALA A 88 -0.45 -9.29 11.70
C ALA A 88 0.52 -8.41 10.90
N LEU A 89 0.03 -7.31 10.31
CA LEU A 89 0.88 -6.34 9.62
C LEU A 89 1.77 -5.58 10.60
N GLN A 90 1.25 -5.17 11.76
CA GLN A 90 2.04 -4.53 12.81
C GLN A 90 3.13 -5.46 13.35
N GLN A 91 2.83 -6.76 13.49
CA GLN A 91 3.83 -7.74 13.88
C GLN A 91 4.93 -7.86 12.80
N LEU A 92 4.56 -7.96 11.53
CA LEU A 92 5.55 -8.00 10.43
C LEU A 92 6.40 -6.71 10.36
N GLU A 93 5.82 -5.54 10.62
CA GLU A 93 6.56 -4.28 10.70
C GLU A 93 7.53 -4.29 11.88
N THR A 94 7.08 -4.76 13.05
CA THR A 94 7.90 -4.89 14.28
C THR A 94 9.05 -5.88 14.07
N ASP A 95 8.81 -6.97 13.35
CA ASP A 95 9.82 -7.98 12.98
C ASP A 95 10.78 -7.49 11.87
N GLY A 96 10.60 -6.26 11.38
CA GLY A 96 11.41 -5.66 10.32
C GLY A 96 11.23 -6.32 8.95
N LYS A 97 10.11 -7.03 8.72
CA LYS A 97 9.81 -7.74 7.47
C LYS A 97 9.12 -6.87 6.44
N ILE A 98 8.41 -5.83 6.90
CA ILE A 98 7.74 -4.86 6.04
C ILE A 98 7.91 -3.45 6.62
N ARG A 99 7.59 -2.43 5.80
CA ARG A 99 7.39 -1.04 6.22
C ARG A 99 5.98 -0.61 5.83
N ILE A 100 5.26 0.04 6.74
CA ILE A 100 3.89 0.52 6.48
C ILE A 100 3.91 2.04 6.39
N TYR A 101 3.38 2.59 5.29
CA TYR A 101 3.35 4.02 5.03
C TYR A 101 1.91 4.53 4.94
N THR A 102 1.55 5.44 5.82
CA THR A 102 0.27 6.16 5.78
C THR A 102 0.30 7.29 4.75
N PRO A 103 -0.85 7.90 4.41
CA PRO A 103 -0.87 9.09 3.55
C PRO A 103 0.00 10.23 4.09
N GLU A 104 0.07 10.40 5.41
CA GLU A 104 0.92 11.39 6.08
C GLU A 104 2.40 11.05 5.92
N ASP A 105 2.80 9.79 6.16
CA ASP A 105 4.20 9.35 6.01
C ASP A 105 4.70 9.59 4.59
N VAL A 106 3.90 9.21 3.59
CA VAL A 106 4.24 9.38 2.18
C VAL A 106 4.35 10.87 1.82
N ALA A 107 3.42 11.70 2.30
CA ALA A 107 3.47 13.14 2.08
C ALA A 107 4.73 13.77 2.69
N GLU A 108 5.09 13.36 3.91
CA GLU A 108 6.29 13.83 4.60
C GLU A 108 7.56 13.45 3.80
N ILE A 109 7.69 12.18 3.38
CA ILE A 109 8.80 11.69 2.55
C ILE A 109 8.93 12.52 1.26
N ILE A 110 7.82 12.78 0.56
CA ILE A 110 7.83 13.56 -0.69
C ILE A 110 8.22 15.02 -0.43
N SER A 111 7.74 15.60 0.68
CA SER A 111 8.01 17.00 1.06
C SER A 111 9.49 17.26 1.33
N GLN A 112 10.24 16.24 1.74
CA GLN A 112 11.68 16.31 1.99
C GLN A 112 12.54 16.19 0.73
N SER A 113 11.94 15.91 -0.45
CA SER A 113 12.69 15.80 -1.70
C SER A 113 13.47 17.08 -2.02
N SER A 114 14.72 16.96 -2.48
CA SER A 114 15.52 18.11 -2.94
C SER A 114 14.92 18.82 -4.17
N LYS A 115 14.11 18.11 -4.98
CA LYS A 115 13.50 18.64 -6.20
C LYS A 115 12.16 19.33 -5.89
N LYS A 116 12.09 20.65 -6.10
CA LYS A 116 10.87 21.46 -5.88
C LYS A 116 9.63 20.93 -6.60
N LYS A 117 9.78 20.41 -7.83
CA LYS A 117 8.67 19.82 -8.60
C LYS A 117 8.08 18.57 -7.92
N ILE A 118 8.90 17.79 -7.24
CA ILE A 118 8.46 16.58 -6.52
C ILE A 118 7.75 16.98 -5.22
N ARG A 119 8.33 17.90 -4.44
CA ARG A 119 7.72 18.39 -3.18
C ARG A 119 6.28 18.86 -3.37
N LYS A 120 5.99 19.55 -4.48
CA LYS A 120 4.64 20.04 -4.81
C LYS A 120 3.59 18.92 -4.93
N LYS A 121 4.00 17.67 -5.20
CA LYS A 121 3.09 16.52 -5.32
C LYS A 121 2.65 15.95 -3.96
N ALA A 122 3.27 16.35 -2.84
CA ALA A 122 3.01 15.74 -1.53
C ALA A 122 1.53 15.78 -1.16
N ASN A 123 0.88 16.94 -1.32
CA ASN A 123 -0.54 17.09 -1.00
C ASN A 123 -1.45 16.33 -1.96
N ASP A 124 -1.11 16.30 -3.26
CA ASP A 124 -1.88 15.55 -4.25
C ASP A 124 -1.82 14.05 -3.99
N VAL A 125 -0.64 13.54 -3.62
CA VAL A 125 -0.45 12.14 -3.24
C VAL A 125 -1.24 11.82 -1.98
N LYS A 126 -1.12 12.67 -0.94
CA LYS A 126 -1.87 12.49 0.31
C LYS A 126 -3.38 12.42 0.04
N ALA A 127 -3.91 13.39 -0.72
CA ALA A 127 -5.33 13.45 -1.04
C ALA A 127 -5.79 12.24 -1.86
N ALA A 128 -4.98 11.76 -2.81
CA ALA A 128 -5.28 10.56 -3.58
C ALA A 128 -5.33 9.31 -2.70
N MET A 129 -4.36 9.15 -1.80
CA MET A 129 -4.32 8.04 -0.85
C MET A 129 -5.52 8.11 0.11
N GLU A 130 -5.78 9.26 0.74
CA GLU A 130 -6.92 9.45 1.65
C GLU A 130 -8.25 9.14 0.98
N LYS A 131 -8.46 9.62 -0.26
CA LYS A 131 -9.68 9.34 -1.03
C LYS A 131 -9.91 7.84 -1.26
N ASN A 132 -8.83 7.08 -1.46
CA ASN A 132 -8.89 5.64 -1.67
C ASN A 132 -8.78 4.83 -0.36
N GLY A 133 -8.56 5.50 0.77
CA GLY A 133 -8.17 4.87 2.04
C GLY A 133 -6.89 4.06 1.90
N GLU A 134 -5.96 4.49 1.04
CA GLU A 134 -4.78 3.74 0.66
C GLU A 134 -3.70 3.78 1.74
N ILE A 135 -3.13 2.61 2.01
CA ILE A 135 -1.91 2.39 2.81
C ILE A 135 -0.93 1.68 1.89
N LEU A 136 0.31 2.17 1.83
CA LEU A 136 1.37 1.49 1.08
C LEU A 136 2.14 0.57 2.02
N ILE A 137 2.39 -0.64 1.55
CA ILE A 137 3.25 -1.60 2.22
C ILE A 137 4.46 -1.87 1.34
N GLU A 138 5.64 -1.80 1.91
CA GLU A 138 6.88 -2.26 1.29
C GLU A 138 7.35 -3.53 2.02
N GLY A 139 7.84 -4.52 1.27
CA GLY A 139 8.17 -5.84 1.80
C GLY A 139 7.08 -6.88 1.52
N GLN A 140 7.39 -8.15 1.77
CA GLN A 140 6.53 -9.27 1.38
C GLN A 140 5.57 -9.63 2.50
N ILE A 141 4.29 -9.79 2.15
CA ILE A 141 3.27 -10.31 3.05
C ILE A 141 3.12 -11.82 2.78
N PRO A 142 3.38 -12.69 3.77
CA PRO A 142 3.25 -14.13 3.60
C PRO A 142 1.80 -14.55 3.31
N GLY A 143 1.60 -15.47 2.36
CA GLY A 143 0.26 -15.93 1.99
C GLY A 143 -0.55 -16.55 3.14
N LYS A 144 0.13 -17.08 4.17
CA LYS A 144 -0.51 -17.67 5.36
C LYS A 144 -1.30 -16.67 6.22
N VAL A 145 -1.01 -15.36 6.11
CA VAL A 145 -1.75 -14.31 6.85
C VAL A 145 -2.82 -13.62 6.00
N ILE A 146 -2.95 -14.01 4.72
CA ILE A 146 -3.91 -13.46 3.77
C ILE A 146 -5.14 -14.36 3.74
N VAL A 147 -6.33 -13.76 3.83
CA VAL A 147 -7.61 -14.47 3.74
C VAL A 147 -8.56 -13.76 2.77
N TRP A 148 -9.49 -14.50 2.16
CA TRP A 148 -10.53 -13.88 1.32
C TRP A 148 -11.44 -12.98 2.16
N ALA A 149 -11.80 -11.84 1.56
CA ALA A 149 -12.81 -10.92 2.08
C ALA A 149 -14.07 -10.94 1.20
N LYS A 150 -13.90 -11.14 -0.11
CA LYS A 150 -14.98 -11.21 -1.09
C LYS A 150 -14.57 -12.01 -2.32
#